data_AF-A0A954PJ36-F1
#
_entry.id   AF-A0A954PJ36-F1
#
_cell.length_a   1.000
_cell.length_b   1.000
_cell.length_c   1.000
_cell.angle_alpha   90.00
_cell.angle_beta   90.00
_cell.angle_gamma   90.00
#
_symmetry.space_group_name_H-M   'P 1'
#
loop_
_entity.id
_entity.type
_entity.pdbx_description
1 polymer ?
#
loop_
_entity_poly.entity_id
_entity_poly.type
_entity_poly.pdbx_seq_one_letter_code
_entity_poly.pdbx_strand_id
1 'polypeptide(L)'
;MPTQANSSTPSQLAPDSLVGAAKGTTQAAAGAASPVKPQAASPCEPRGIPAEAPVQPQLDWNACHPDGTPAALQSVLAHLAQAFRGEVYVALEGERTRTAFHASPAVESPTLTPLIRSAATEAAHTGTACLFAAEGGQSSLVLQQLRESKPYTLVLSFAVNWAAPVAAGGLRRVGVVICVPTAQQLQAKETYARLIAQTQNEWKSWLDVWSCCRSATTFRRWHQRLHFYRGHQGKLTLTLLLVLLACLAIPLPYWPSRECTVEPASKSFVASPIDGRIQDVAVRPGDVVRRGDLLARLDDEPLRWELSAAQADYQAASKRRDAALATRAGGEQRLAQLEQERISLTIESLEQQLQRLELRSPTDGIIVQGDWFQSDGAPVSRGDMLFEIAPMERMQIEIHLSTDDLARIDVGDTATVRVDAAPGAKWSADLTRIDPRGKVIDSEVVFAAEIEVDNSAHQLRPGMRGTARLSAGSQTIGWLLFHRPSQWLMKKLAW
;
A
#
# COMPACT_ATOMS: atom_id res chain seq x y z
N MET A 1 25.92 -18.57 31.16
CA MET A 1 25.67 -17.94 29.83
C MET A 1 24.72 -16.78 30.05
N PRO A 2 25.02 -15.56 29.57
CA PRO A 2 24.42 -14.36 30.12
C PRO A 2 23.19 -13.87 29.35
N THR A 3 22.13 -13.53 30.09
CA THR A 3 21.03 -12.69 29.62
C THR A 3 21.53 -11.23 29.57
N GLN A 4 21.97 -10.76 28.40
CA GLN A 4 22.38 -9.36 28.22
C GLN A 4 21.26 -8.55 27.58
N ALA A 5 20.49 -7.85 28.42
CA ALA A 5 19.72 -6.69 27.98
C ALA A 5 20.65 -5.47 27.96
N ASN A 6 21.28 -5.21 26.80
CA ASN A 6 22.10 -4.02 26.61
C ASN A 6 21.37 -2.99 25.75
N SER A 7 21.21 -1.80 26.33
CA SER A 7 20.72 -0.60 25.65
C SER A 7 21.70 -0.15 24.56
N SER A 8 21.18 0.22 23.39
CA SER A 8 21.93 0.98 22.40
C SER A 8 21.04 2.03 21.71
N THR A 9 21.46 3.28 21.93
CA THR A 9 21.34 4.51 21.13
C THR A 9 20.21 4.66 20.10
N PRO A 10 19.35 5.70 20.21
CA PRO A 10 18.34 6.04 19.20
C PRO A 10 18.93 6.80 18.00
N SER A 11 18.33 6.64 16.82
CA SER A 11 18.73 7.34 15.59
C SER A 11 17.55 8.04 14.91
N GLN A 12 17.71 9.36 14.72
CA GLN A 12 17.24 10.20 13.62
C GLN A 12 15.77 10.17 13.10
N LEU A 13 15.16 11.38 13.11
CA LEU A 13 14.27 11.98 12.09
C LEU A 13 12.93 11.24 11.77
N ALA A 14 11.76 11.88 11.71
CA ALA A 14 11.45 13.22 11.17
C ALA A 14 10.29 13.92 11.96
N PRO A 15 9.84 15.14 11.60
CA PRO A 15 9.14 16.04 12.53
C PRO A 15 7.61 16.07 12.40
N ASP A 16 6.92 16.64 13.40
CA ASP A 16 5.80 17.53 13.10
C ASP A 16 5.53 18.64 14.15
N SER A 17 5.25 19.84 13.63
CA SER A 17 4.45 20.92 14.21
C SER A 17 4.89 21.74 15.47
N LEU A 18 4.77 23.08 15.29
CA LEU A 18 4.21 24.09 16.21
C LEU A 18 5.02 24.75 17.37
N VAL A 19 5.05 26.11 17.28
CA VAL A 19 5.24 27.12 18.36
C VAL A 19 6.63 27.16 19.04
N GLY A 20 7.28 28.30 19.26
CA GLY A 20 6.99 29.71 18.96
C GLY A 20 7.89 30.64 19.81
N ALA A 21 7.98 31.93 19.45
CA ALA A 21 8.55 33.07 20.23
C ALA A 21 9.87 32.82 21.02
N ALA A 22 11.02 33.32 20.56
CA ALA A 22 11.46 34.71 20.77
C ALA A 22 11.55 35.17 22.25
N LYS A 23 12.79 35.28 22.79
CA LYS A 23 13.41 36.55 23.23
C LYS A 23 14.77 36.35 23.95
N GLY A 24 15.80 37.00 23.41
CA GLY A 24 16.60 37.94 24.21
C GLY A 24 17.98 37.54 24.74
N THR A 25 18.93 38.48 24.55
CA THR A 25 19.68 39.15 25.64
C THR A 25 20.86 38.38 26.29
N THR A 26 22.04 38.96 26.59
CA THR A 26 22.34 40.26 27.24
C THR A 26 23.83 40.68 27.07
N GLN A 27 24.15 41.98 27.27
CA GLN A 27 25.44 42.54 27.77
C GLN A 27 26.70 42.43 26.86
N ALA A 28 27.74 43.28 26.87
CA ALA A 28 28.20 44.48 27.61
C ALA A 28 29.54 44.93 26.92
N ALA A 29 30.23 46.06 27.12
CA ALA A 29 30.03 47.37 27.77
C ALA A 29 31.16 48.35 27.31
N ALA A 30 31.00 49.67 27.56
CA ALA A 30 32.03 50.73 27.62
C ALA A 30 32.93 51.03 26.37
N GLY A 31 33.41 52.25 26.14
CA GLY A 31 33.15 53.57 26.75
C GLY A 31 34.17 54.65 26.33
N ALA A 32 33.76 55.94 26.33
CA ALA A 32 34.57 57.17 26.23
C ALA A 32 35.42 57.42 24.93
N ALA A 33 35.86 58.65 24.58
CA ALA A 33 35.28 60.00 24.70
C ALA A 33 36.11 61.03 23.87
N SER A 34 35.44 62.00 23.22
CA SER A 34 35.97 63.34 22.83
C SER A 34 37.13 63.46 21.80
N PRO A 35 37.41 64.66 21.24
CA PRO A 35 36.48 65.58 20.56
C PRO A 35 37.08 66.21 19.27
N VAL A 36 36.36 67.14 18.61
CA VAL A 36 36.81 68.47 18.07
C VAL A 36 35.92 68.98 16.91
N LYS A 37 35.53 70.26 16.99
CA LYS A 37 34.77 71.12 16.03
C LYS A 37 35.76 71.99 15.20
N PRO A 38 35.38 72.91 14.28
CA PRO A 38 34.07 73.37 13.79
C PRO A 38 33.94 73.09 12.25
N GLN A 39 33.14 73.75 11.38
CA GLN A 39 32.20 74.88 11.47
C GLN A 39 30.99 74.67 10.52
N ALA A 40 30.34 75.71 9.96
CA ALA A 40 29.09 75.53 9.19
C ALA A 40 28.79 76.61 8.12
N ALA A 41 28.10 76.15 7.06
CA ALA A 41 27.16 76.85 6.16
C ALA A 41 26.48 75.76 5.29
N SER A 42 25.19 75.74 4.94
CA SER A 42 23.99 76.50 5.35
C SER A 42 22.75 75.57 5.25
N PRO A 43 21.60 75.84 5.89
CA PRO A 43 20.55 74.83 6.06
C PRO A 43 19.63 74.68 4.83
N CYS A 44 19.59 73.48 4.24
CA CYS A 44 18.39 73.01 3.53
C CYS A 44 17.44 72.39 4.57
N GLU A 45 16.21 72.89 4.66
CA GLU A 45 15.20 72.31 5.55
C GLU A 45 14.84 70.87 5.10
N PRO A 46 14.94 69.86 5.98
CA PRO A 46 14.44 68.52 5.69
C PRO A 46 12.91 68.51 5.78
N ARG A 47 12.23 68.65 4.63
CA ARG A 47 10.78 68.45 4.54
C ARG A 47 10.42 67.02 4.98
N GLY A 48 9.61 66.91 6.03
CA GLY A 48 9.20 65.64 6.63
C GLY A 48 8.32 64.79 5.72
N ILE A 49 8.14 63.53 6.11
CA ILE A 49 7.11 62.64 5.55
C ILE A 49 5.73 63.23 5.92
N PRO A 50 4.77 63.35 4.99
CA PRO A 50 3.44 63.84 5.30
C PRO A 50 2.74 62.90 6.30
N ALA A 51 2.10 63.48 7.33
CA ALA A 51 1.47 62.73 8.41
C ALA A 51 0.16 62.03 8.02
N GLU A 52 -0.43 62.40 6.88
CA GLU A 52 -1.58 61.74 6.28
C GLU A 52 -1.22 61.15 4.91
N ALA A 53 -1.79 60.00 4.60
CA ALA A 53 -1.39 59.20 3.45
C ALA A 53 -1.74 59.90 2.11
N PRO A 54 -0.76 60.14 1.22
CA PRO A 54 -1.08 60.42 -0.17
C PRO A 54 -1.70 59.16 -0.79
N VAL A 55 -2.93 59.28 -1.25
CA VAL A 55 -3.64 58.21 -1.95
C VAL A 55 -2.88 57.89 -3.25
N GLN A 56 -2.29 56.69 -3.29
CA GLN A 56 -1.76 55.97 -4.45
C GLN A 56 -0.77 56.71 -5.37
N PRO A 57 0.44 56.13 -5.49
CA PRO A 57 0.97 55.72 -6.78
C PRO A 57 0.76 54.21 -6.91
N GLN A 58 -0.33 53.79 -7.58
CA GLN A 58 -0.36 52.41 -8.08
C GLN A 58 0.74 52.27 -9.14
N LEU A 59 1.56 51.23 -9.03
CA LEU A 59 2.56 50.90 -10.05
C LEU A 59 1.84 50.73 -11.40
N ASP A 60 2.18 51.54 -12.41
CA ASP A 60 1.59 51.35 -13.74
C ASP A 60 2.24 50.14 -14.41
N TRP A 61 1.56 49.01 -14.30
CA TRP A 61 1.99 47.71 -14.82
C TRP A 61 2.19 47.71 -16.33
N ASN A 62 1.58 48.65 -17.08
CA ASN A 62 1.82 48.80 -18.51
C ASN A 62 3.23 49.37 -18.82
N ALA A 63 3.80 50.15 -17.89
CA ALA A 63 5.15 50.70 -18.03
C ALA A 63 6.26 49.73 -17.53
N CYS A 64 5.92 48.81 -16.63
CA CYS A 64 6.86 47.83 -16.06
C CYS A 64 6.61 46.41 -16.60
N HIS A 65 6.85 46.20 -17.90
CA HIS A 65 6.59 44.92 -18.57
C HIS A 65 7.39 43.75 -17.92
N PRO A 66 6.74 42.69 -17.41
CA PRO A 66 7.38 41.64 -16.61
C PRO A 66 8.12 40.58 -17.46
N ASP A 67 8.91 41.02 -18.44
CA ASP A 67 9.75 40.14 -19.30
C ASP A 67 10.89 39.47 -18.54
N GLY A 68 11.16 39.92 -17.31
CA GLY A 68 12.21 39.38 -16.47
C GLY A 68 13.63 39.78 -16.85
N THR A 69 13.76 40.87 -17.61
CA THR A 69 15.05 41.51 -17.90
C THR A 69 15.53 42.33 -16.69
N PRO A 70 16.84 42.59 -16.55
CA PRO A 70 17.36 43.46 -15.49
C PRO A 70 16.78 44.88 -15.52
N ALA A 71 16.36 45.37 -16.70
CA ALA A 71 15.76 46.68 -16.88
C ALA A 71 14.37 46.80 -16.21
N ALA A 72 13.55 45.75 -16.28
CA ALA A 72 12.24 45.74 -15.60
C ALA A 72 12.37 45.68 -14.07
N LEU A 73 13.43 45.05 -13.54
CA LEU A 73 13.76 45.13 -12.11
C LEU A 73 14.22 46.54 -11.73
N GLN A 74 15.02 47.19 -12.57
CA GLN A 74 15.48 48.57 -12.34
C GLN A 74 14.33 49.59 -12.34
N SER A 75 13.31 49.44 -13.20
CA SER A 75 12.15 50.36 -13.20
C SER A 75 11.30 50.23 -11.93
N VAL A 76 11.07 48.99 -11.44
CA VAL A 76 10.36 48.75 -10.17
C VAL A 76 11.14 49.32 -8.98
N LEU A 77 12.47 49.12 -8.94
CA LEU A 77 13.32 49.67 -7.90
C LEU A 77 13.39 51.20 -7.94
N ALA A 78 13.41 51.81 -9.12
CA ALA A 78 13.36 53.26 -9.28
C ALA A 78 12.02 53.84 -8.79
N HIS A 79 10.90 53.17 -9.08
CA HIS A 79 9.59 53.61 -8.59
C HIS A 79 9.49 53.53 -7.06
N LEU A 80 9.97 52.44 -6.45
CA LEU A 80 10.04 52.31 -4.98
C LEU A 80 10.96 53.37 -4.36
N ALA A 81 12.14 53.61 -4.94
CA ALA A 81 13.05 54.67 -4.49
C ALA A 81 12.40 56.06 -4.56
N GLN A 82 11.61 56.32 -5.61
CA GLN A 82 10.86 57.57 -5.78
C GLN A 82 9.70 57.70 -4.77
N ALA A 83 8.93 56.63 -4.55
CA ALA A 83 7.81 56.60 -3.61
C ALA A 83 8.25 56.81 -2.15
N PHE A 84 9.32 56.15 -1.73
CA PHE A 84 9.88 56.27 -0.38
C PHE A 84 10.90 57.41 -0.22
N ARG A 85 11.25 58.11 -1.32
CA ARG A 85 12.31 59.14 -1.38
C ARG A 85 13.60 58.68 -0.70
N GLY A 86 13.99 57.44 -0.97
CA GLY A 86 15.05 56.73 -0.27
C GLY A 86 15.75 55.71 -1.17
N GLU A 87 16.87 55.18 -0.70
CA GLU A 87 17.63 54.17 -1.45
C GLU A 87 17.15 52.77 -1.12
N VAL A 88 16.98 51.93 -2.14
CA VAL A 88 16.47 50.56 -2.01
C VAL A 88 17.57 49.56 -2.39
N TYR A 89 17.82 48.60 -1.51
CA TYR A 89 18.79 47.52 -1.67
C TYR A 89 18.08 46.17 -1.56
N VAL A 90 18.52 45.17 -2.34
CA VAL A 90 17.90 43.84 -2.40
C VAL A 90 18.96 42.75 -2.31
N ALA A 91 18.67 41.67 -1.58
CA ALA A 91 19.47 40.45 -1.47
C ALA A 91 18.60 39.20 -1.68
N LEU A 92 19.17 38.19 -2.36
CA LEU A 92 18.54 36.90 -2.67
C LEU A 92 19.30 35.78 -1.96
N GLU A 93 18.57 34.83 -1.36
CA GLU A 93 19.15 33.64 -0.73
C GLU A 93 19.61 32.60 -1.77
N GLY A 94 20.80 32.03 -1.59
CA GLY A 94 21.21 30.78 -2.25
C GLY A 94 22.39 30.83 -3.24
N GLU A 95 22.69 31.95 -3.91
CA GLU A 95 23.83 32.05 -4.83
C GLU A 95 24.53 33.41 -4.75
N ARG A 96 25.85 33.39 -4.44
CA ARG A 96 26.83 34.51 -4.48
C ARG A 96 26.23 35.92 -4.53
N THR A 97 26.17 36.58 -3.36
CA THR A 97 25.71 37.96 -3.09
C THR A 97 26.07 39.00 -4.17
N ARG A 98 25.27 39.08 -5.23
CA ARG A 98 25.19 40.24 -6.14
C ARG A 98 24.46 41.36 -5.40
N THR A 99 25.23 42.20 -4.71
CA THR A 99 24.70 43.32 -3.91
C THR A 99 24.58 44.59 -4.75
N ALA A 100 23.55 45.38 -4.41
CA ALA A 100 23.24 46.73 -4.90
C ALA A 100 22.83 46.87 -6.39
N PHE A 101 21.51 46.88 -6.62
CA PHE A 101 20.94 47.68 -7.71
C PHE A 101 20.73 49.11 -7.18
N HIS A 102 21.66 50.01 -7.46
CA HIS A 102 21.56 51.40 -7.01
C HIS A 102 20.48 52.16 -7.79
N ALA A 103 19.61 52.89 -7.09
CA ALA A 103 18.61 53.79 -7.67
C ALA A 103 18.88 55.27 -7.32
N SER A 104 20.17 55.65 -7.28
CA SER A 104 20.63 57.05 -7.22
C SER A 104 22.13 57.09 -7.59
N PRO A 105 22.62 58.03 -8.42
CA PRO A 105 24.00 58.04 -8.90
C PRO A 105 24.98 58.85 -8.03
N ALA A 106 24.69 59.08 -6.75
CA ALA A 106 25.48 59.99 -5.90
C ALA A 106 25.83 59.39 -4.52
N VAL A 107 27.10 59.56 -4.15
CA VAL A 107 27.75 59.17 -2.87
C VAL A 107 28.22 57.71 -2.78
N GLU A 108 29.37 57.42 -3.41
CA GLU A 108 30.23 56.31 -2.96
C GLU A 108 30.83 56.66 -1.59
N SER A 109 30.37 55.98 -0.53
CA SER A 109 31.00 56.00 0.79
C SER A 109 31.38 54.58 1.21
N PRO A 110 32.68 54.24 1.31
CA PRO A 110 33.12 52.85 1.48
C PRO A 110 32.79 52.24 2.85
N THR A 111 32.27 53.01 3.81
CA THR A 111 31.91 52.54 5.16
C THR A 111 30.46 52.04 5.30
N LEU A 112 29.57 52.36 4.36
CA LEU A 112 28.14 52.01 4.41
C LEU A 112 27.82 50.56 3.95
N THR A 113 28.62 50.04 3.01
CA THR A 113 28.34 48.80 2.28
C THR A 113 28.24 47.51 3.12
N PRO A 114 29.04 47.27 4.19
CA PRO A 114 29.00 45.99 4.91
C PRO A 114 27.75 45.84 5.79
N LEU A 115 27.29 46.93 6.43
CA LEU A 115 26.15 46.92 7.36
C LEU A 115 24.80 46.77 6.63
N ILE A 116 24.64 47.47 5.50
CA ILE A 116 23.46 47.31 4.63
C ILE A 116 23.42 45.88 4.06
N ARG A 117 24.59 45.33 3.67
CA ARG A 117 24.72 43.95 3.20
C ARG A 117 24.32 42.94 4.28
N SER A 118 24.82 43.08 5.52
CA SER A 118 24.48 42.17 6.61
C SER A 118 23.00 42.22 6.96
N ALA A 119 22.41 43.43 7.05
CA ALA A 119 20.98 43.61 7.31
C ALA A 119 20.10 43.00 6.21
N ALA A 120 20.50 43.10 4.94
CA ALA A 120 19.78 42.49 3.82
C ALA A 120 19.87 40.95 3.84
N THR A 121 21.03 40.38 4.16
CA THR A 121 21.18 38.91 4.31
C THR A 121 20.43 38.37 5.52
N GLU A 122 20.44 39.10 6.64
CA GLU A 122 19.71 38.73 7.86
C GLU A 122 18.19 38.76 7.62
N ALA A 123 17.68 39.78 6.93
CA ALA A 123 16.27 39.84 6.54
C ALA A 123 15.89 38.67 5.63
N ALA A 124 16.72 38.33 4.63
CA ALA A 124 16.49 37.17 3.78
C ALA A 124 16.40 35.86 4.59
N HIS A 125 17.34 35.59 5.49
CA HIS A 125 17.31 34.35 6.29
C HIS A 125 16.18 34.31 7.33
N THR A 126 15.89 35.42 8.03
CA THR A 126 14.96 35.44 9.18
C THR A 126 13.48 35.45 8.79
N GLY A 127 13.12 35.94 7.59
CA GLY A 127 11.74 35.86 7.08
C GLY A 127 10.72 36.83 7.69
N THR A 128 11.02 37.49 8.82
CA THR A 128 10.09 38.41 9.53
C THR A 128 10.84 39.57 10.23
N ALA A 129 11.45 40.48 9.48
CA ALA A 129 12.08 41.67 10.07
C ALA A 129 11.04 42.79 10.32
N CYS A 130 10.63 42.95 11.60
CA CYS A 130 9.79 44.05 12.12
C CYS A 130 9.77 44.06 13.67
N LEU A 131 10.62 44.86 14.35
CA LEU A 131 10.56 45.05 15.82
C LEU A 131 10.96 46.49 16.25
N PHE A 132 10.47 46.89 17.42
CA PHE A 132 10.62 48.22 18.07
C PHE A 132 11.06 47.95 19.53
N ALA A 133 11.63 48.87 20.32
CA ALA A 133 11.05 50.14 20.77
C ALA A 133 12.11 51.08 21.43
N ALA A 134 11.70 52.32 21.74
CA ALA A 134 12.50 53.30 22.48
C ALA A 134 12.45 53.09 24.01
N GLU A 135 13.54 53.48 24.68
CA GLU A 135 13.79 53.50 26.14
C GLU A 135 13.16 52.38 26.99
N GLY A 136 13.97 51.38 27.34
CA GLY A 136 13.63 50.40 28.39
C GLY A 136 13.62 48.93 27.94
N GLY A 137 14.78 48.39 27.54
CA GLY A 137 14.99 46.94 27.58
C GLY A 137 14.92 46.16 26.25
N GLN A 138 16.01 46.26 25.48
CA GLN A 138 16.65 45.17 24.70
C GLN A 138 15.96 44.53 23.46
N SER A 139 16.64 44.69 22.32
CA SER A 139 16.86 43.77 21.17
C SER A 139 15.69 42.92 20.60
N SER A 140 15.39 42.91 19.29
CA SER A 140 16.18 43.39 18.14
C SER A 140 15.34 43.66 16.87
N LEU A 141 15.53 44.84 16.28
CA LEU A 141 15.48 45.09 14.83
C LEU A 141 16.78 45.84 14.51
N VAL A 142 17.40 45.60 13.36
CA VAL A 142 18.59 46.34 12.93
C VAL A 142 18.19 47.73 12.39
N LEU A 143 17.57 48.53 13.27
CA LEU A 143 17.44 49.98 13.13
C LEU A 143 18.80 50.63 13.46
N GLN A 144 19.82 50.27 12.68
CA GLN A 144 21.14 50.86 12.83
C GLN A 144 21.10 52.25 12.22
N GLN A 145 20.85 53.25 13.07
CA GLN A 145 21.05 54.65 12.71
C GLN A 145 22.53 54.81 12.32
N LEU A 146 22.80 54.95 11.03
CA LEU A 146 24.15 55.09 10.46
C LEU A 146 24.77 56.41 10.92
N ARG A 147 25.44 56.35 12.08
CA ARG A 147 25.84 57.51 12.86
C ARG A 147 27.02 58.30 12.29
N GLU A 148 27.58 57.87 11.17
CA GLU A 148 28.89 58.34 10.65
C GLU A 148 28.82 59.09 9.30
N SER A 149 27.63 59.45 8.80
CA SER A 149 27.57 60.40 7.66
C SER A 149 26.34 61.31 7.63
N LYS A 150 25.16 60.84 8.07
CA LYS A 150 23.99 61.71 8.30
C LYS A 150 23.21 61.25 9.53
N PRO A 151 23.02 62.08 10.58
CA PRO A 151 21.94 61.82 11.51
C PRO A 151 20.63 61.79 10.71
N TYR A 152 19.61 61.08 11.21
CA TYR A 152 18.28 61.00 10.57
C TYR A 152 18.14 60.07 9.34
N THR A 153 18.95 59.01 9.19
CA THR A 153 18.64 57.93 8.21
C THR A 153 18.00 56.72 8.91
N LEU A 154 16.81 56.34 8.47
CA LEU A 154 16.03 55.20 8.94
C LEU A 154 16.20 54.02 7.97
N VAL A 155 16.57 52.85 8.48
CA VAL A 155 16.77 51.63 7.69
C VAL A 155 15.63 50.65 7.96
N LEU A 156 14.84 50.35 6.94
CA LEU A 156 13.74 49.37 6.98
C LEU A 156 14.16 48.10 6.27
N SER A 157 14.40 47.01 7.00
CA SER A 157 14.61 45.70 6.40
C SER A 157 13.35 44.83 6.51
N PHE A 158 13.01 44.11 5.45
CA PHE A 158 11.91 43.14 5.43
C PHE A 158 12.20 41.98 4.49
N ALA A 159 11.54 40.85 4.74
CA ALA A 159 11.63 39.66 3.89
C ALA A 159 10.36 39.51 3.06
N VAL A 160 10.49 38.95 1.86
CA VAL A 160 9.36 38.47 1.05
C VAL A 160 9.59 37.00 0.71
N ASN A 161 8.59 36.17 1.03
CA ASN A 161 8.54 34.75 0.67
C ASN A 161 8.02 34.64 -0.76
N TRP A 162 8.84 34.10 -1.66
CA TRP A 162 8.50 33.89 -3.07
C TRP A 162 8.39 32.38 -3.37
N ALA A 163 7.27 31.99 -3.97
CA ALA A 163 7.06 30.62 -4.43
C ALA A 163 7.71 30.42 -5.80
N ALA A 164 8.85 29.72 -5.84
CA ALA A 164 9.43 29.30 -7.12
C ALA A 164 8.61 28.14 -7.72
N PRO A 165 8.45 28.06 -9.05
CA PRO A 165 7.69 27.00 -9.68
C PRO A 165 8.29 25.60 -9.44
N VAL A 166 7.41 24.59 -9.50
CA VAL A 166 7.55 23.20 -9.00
C VAL A 166 8.91 22.52 -9.24
N ALA A 167 9.62 22.84 -10.33
CA ALA A 167 10.92 22.27 -10.66
C ALA A 167 12.06 22.61 -9.66
N ALA A 168 11.87 23.59 -8.75
CA ALA A 168 12.88 24.01 -7.78
C ALA A 168 12.47 23.84 -6.29
N GLY A 169 11.32 23.22 -6.02
CA GLY A 169 11.02 22.54 -4.74
C GLY A 169 11.09 23.35 -3.43
N GLY A 170 11.07 24.69 -3.44
CA GLY A 170 11.19 25.46 -2.21
C GLY A 170 10.78 26.93 -2.29
N LEU A 171 10.28 27.46 -1.17
CA LEU A 171 10.10 28.89 -0.95
C LEU A 171 11.48 29.57 -0.94
N ARG A 172 11.67 30.56 -1.81
CA ARG A 172 12.89 31.39 -1.81
C ARG A 172 12.61 32.68 -1.04
N ARG A 173 13.56 33.08 -0.19
CA ARG A 173 13.45 34.33 0.57
C ARG A 173 14.26 35.43 -0.08
N VAL A 174 13.70 36.63 -0.05
CA VAL A 174 14.31 37.83 -0.62
C VAL A 174 14.28 38.93 0.44
N GLY A 175 15.46 39.43 0.82
CA GLY A 175 15.61 40.52 1.79
C GLY A 175 15.68 41.86 1.08
N VAL A 176 14.84 42.81 1.49
CA VAL A 176 14.83 44.20 0.99
C VAL A 176 15.22 45.13 2.12
N VAL A 177 16.01 46.16 1.82
CA VAL A 177 16.42 47.21 2.74
C VAL A 177 16.13 48.57 2.11
N ILE A 178 15.36 49.43 2.78
CA ILE A 178 15.05 50.79 2.33
C ILE A 178 15.66 51.80 3.31
N CYS A 179 16.45 52.73 2.81
CA CYS A 179 17.10 53.81 3.58
C CYS A 179 16.38 55.14 3.33
N VAL A 180 15.65 55.65 4.34
CA VAL A 180 14.85 56.88 4.25
C VAL A 180 15.45 57.99 5.13
N PRO A 181 15.73 59.19 4.58
CA PRO A 181 16.13 60.35 5.39
C PRO A 181 14.90 61.02 6.04
N THR A 182 14.85 61.17 7.36
CA THR A 182 13.69 61.77 8.08
C THR A 182 14.05 62.42 9.40
N ALA A 183 13.89 63.75 9.48
CA ALA A 183 14.25 64.57 10.65
C ALA A 183 13.27 64.48 11.85
N GLN A 184 12.07 63.91 11.68
CA GLN A 184 11.10 63.71 12.77
C GLN A 184 11.11 62.26 13.27
N GLN A 185 11.01 62.07 14.59
CA GLN A 185 10.63 60.77 15.16
C GLN A 185 9.18 60.47 14.77
N LEU A 186 8.96 59.50 13.86
CA LEU A 186 7.64 58.89 13.69
C LEU A 186 7.31 58.08 14.95
N GLN A 187 6.40 58.58 15.78
CA GLN A 187 6.10 58.00 17.10
C GLN A 187 5.08 56.85 17.07
N ALA A 188 4.39 56.60 15.95
CA ALA A 188 3.34 55.58 15.85
C ALA A 188 3.81 54.27 15.20
N LYS A 189 3.90 53.20 16.00
CA LYS A 189 4.27 51.83 15.59
C LYS A 189 3.39 51.26 14.46
N GLU A 190 2.11 51.62 14.43
CA GLU A 190 1.14 51.09 13.47
C GLU A 190 1.36 51.61 12.05
N THR A 191 1.79 52.87 11.89
CA THR A 191 2.03 53.49 10.58
C THR A 191 3.14 52.75 9.82
N TYR A 192 4.21 52.36 10.52
CA TYR A 192 5.28 51.54 9.96
C TYR A 192 4.82 50.14 9.53
N ALA A 193 4.03 49.47 10.37
CA ALA A 193 3.54 48.12 10.08
C ALA A 193 2.65 48.10 8.82
N ARG A 194 1.79 49.12 8.64
CA ARG A 194 0.97 49.28 7.43
C ARG A 194 1.83 49.54 6.19
N LEU A 195 2.87 50.36 6.31
CA LEU A 195 3.79 50.68 5.22
C LEU A 195 4.52 49.42 4.70
N ILE A 196 5.00 48.58 5.61
CA ILE A 196 5.72 47.34 5.28
C ILE A 196 4.76 46.28 4.72
N ALA A 197 3.53 46.17 5.25
CA ALA A 197 2.52 45.27 4.68
C ALA A 197 2.13 45.67 3.25
N GLN A 198 2.07 46.98 2.95
CA GLN A 198 1.79 47.47 1.60
C GLN A 198 2.92 47.13 0.61
N THR A 199 4.18 47.41 0.95
CA THR A 199 5.32 47.10 0.07
C THR A 199 5.47 45.60 -0.16
N GLN A 200 5.23 44.77 0.86
CA GLN A 200 5.24 43.31 0.73
C GLN A 200 4.18 42.81 -0.29
N ASN A 201 2.96 43.37 -0.26
CA ASN A 201 1.89 42.98 -1.18
C ASN A 201 2.20 43.37 -2.64
N GLU A 202 2.63 44.61 -2.86
CA GLU A 202 3.00 45.09 -4.20
C GLU A 202 4.14 44.23 -4.79
N TRP A 203 5.19 43.99 -4.01
CA TRP A 203 6.38 43.27 -4.49
C TRP A 203 6.14 41.77 -4.69
N LYS A 204 5.31 41.14 -3.84
CA LYS A 204 4.90 39.74 -4.02
C LYS A 204 4.17 39.54 -5.35
N SER A 205 3.24 40.43 -5.68
CA SER A 205 2.46 40.32 -6.93
C SER A 205 3.36 40.37 -8.19
N TRP A 206 4.42 41.17 -8.17
CA TRP A 206 5.40 41.24 -9.26
C TRP A 206 6.21 39.93 -9.41
N LEU A 207 6.66 39.35 -8.29
CA LEU A 207 7.46 38.12 -8.26
C LEU A 207 6.68 36.89 -8.77
N ASP A 208 5.39 36.79 -8.44
CA ASP A 208 4.53 35.71 -8.91
C ASP A 208 4.31 35.80 -10.44
N VAL A 209 4.02 36.99 -10.97
CA VAL A 209 3.88 37.23 -12.43
C VAL A 209 5.20 36.95 -13.18
N TRP A 210 6.33 37.42 -12.65
CA TRP A 210 7.65 37.16 -13.22
C TRP A 210 7.95 35.65 -13.37
N SER A 211 7.54 34.85 -12.38
CA SER A 211 7.75 33.39 -12.39
C SER A 211 6.98 32.70 -13.53
N CYS A 212 5.74 33.14 -13.80
CA CYS A 212 4.88 32.63 -14.86
C CYS A 212 5.41 33.00 -16.25
N CYS A 213 5.89 34.24 -16.44
CA CYS A 213 6.53 34.65 -17.70
C CYS A 213 7.80 33.84 -17.98
N ARG A 214 8.60 33.55 -16.95
CA ARG A 214 9.83 32.76 -17.08
C ARG A 214 9.57 31.30 -17.45
N SER A 215 8.53 30.66 -16.91
CA SER A 215 8.16 29.27 -17.27
C SER A 215 7.54 29.17 -18.67
N ALA A 216 6.77 30.17 -19.10
CA ALA A 216 6.22 30.24 -20.45
C ALA A 216 7.32 30.32 -21.53
N THR A 217 8.43 31.03 -21.27
CA THR A 217 9.55 31.13 -22.24
C THR A 217 10.39 29.85 -22.33
N THR A 218 10.57 29.09 -21.24
CA THR A 218 11.21 27.76 -21.32
C THR A 218 10.32 26.74 -22.04
N PHE A 219 9.00 26.79 -21.83
CA PHE A 219 8.05 25.96 -22.59
C PHE A 219 8.09 26.27 -24.10
N ARG A 220 8.14 27.55 -24.50
CA ARG A 220 8.32 27.92 -25.93
C ARG A 220 9.60 27.36 -26.54
N ARG A 221 10.72 27.33 -25.80
CA ARG A 221 12.00 26.74 -26.28
C ARG A 221 11.91 25.22 -26.44
N TRP A 222 11.13 24.54 -25.59
CA TRP A 222 10.87 23.10 -25.71
C TRP A 222 9.94 22.81 -26.92
N HIS A 223 8.87 23.59 -27.09
CA HIS A 223 7.97 23.52 -28.25
C HIS A 223 8.69 23.80 -29.58
N GLN A 224 9.67 24.71 -29.61
CA GLN A 224 10.48 24.97 -30.81
C GLN A 224 11.39 23.78 -31.20
N ARG A 225 11.81 22.92 -30.24
CA ARG A 225 12.55 21.68 -30.56
C ARG A 225 11.66 20.60 -31.20
N LEU A 226 10.37 20.55 -30.86
CA LEU A 226 9.41 19.64 -31.50
C LEU A 226 9.24 19.90 -33.00
N HIS A 227 9.41 21.15 -33.47
CA HIS A 227 9.38 21.46 -34.90
C HIS A 227 10.54 20.85 -35.72
N PHE A 228 11.57 20.28 -35.09
CA PHE A 228 12.64 19.56 -35.79
C PHE A 228 12.15 18.24 -36.45
N TYR A 229 10.99 17.70 -36.04
CA TYR A 229 10.38 16.49 -36.61
C TYR A 229 9.65 16.69 -37.95
N ARG A 230 9.86 17.82 -38.65
CA ARG A 230 9.14 18.16 -39.90
C ARG A 230 9.64 17.42 -41.16
N GLY A 231 10.79 16.73 -41.08
CA GLY A 231 11.35 15.94 -42.18
C GLY A 231 10.67 14.58 -42.41
N HIS A 232 10.87 13.98 -43.58
CA HIS A 232 10.28 12.68 -43.97
C HIS A 232 10.56 11.56 -42.95
N GLN A 233 11.76 11.56 -42.35
CA GLN A 233 12.14 10.59 -41.32
C GLN A 233 11.36 10.76 -40.00
N GLY A 234 11.01 12.00 -39.62
CA GLY A 234 10.18 12.27 -38.43
C GLY A 234 8.73 11.85 -38.60
N LYS A 235 8.20 11.90 -39.84
CA LYS A 235 6.90 11.30 -40.17
C LYS A 235 6.95 9.78 -40.09
N LEU A 236 7.99 9.15 -40.66
CA LEU A 236 8.19 7.70 -40.61
C LEU A 236 8.28 7.18 -39.17
N THR A 237 9.06 7.81 -38.29
CA THR A 237 9.15 7.39 -36.88
C THR A 237 7.84 7.58 -36.13
N LEU A 238 7.11 8.67 -36.36
CA LEU A 238 5.78 8.87 -35.78
C LEU A 238 4.78 7.81 -36.26
N THR A 239 4.74 7.51 -37.57
CA THR A 239 3.86 6.47 -38.11
C THR A 239 4.24 5.08 -37.61
N LEU A 240 5.55 4.78 -37.49
CA LEU A 240 6.02 3.48 -37.00
C LEU A 240 5.71 3.32 -35.50
N LEU A 241 5.82 4.39 -34.71
CA LEU A 241 5.42 4.41 -33.30
C LEU A 241 3.90 4.29 -33.13
N LEU A 242 3.11 4.91 -34.01
CA LEU A 242 1.65 4.79 -34.00
C LEU A 242 1.18 3.40 -34.44
N VAL A 243 1.83 2.79 -35.44
CA VAL A 243 1.62 1.38 -35.82
C VAL A 243 2.03 0.44 -34.69
N LEU A 244 3.17 0.68 -34.03
CA LEU A 244 3.58 -0.09 -32.85
C LEU A 244 2.55 0.00 -31.72
N LEU A 245 2.04 1.20 -31.42
CA LEU A 245 0.99 1.42 -30.43
C LEU A 245 -0.31 0.69 -30.81
N ALA A 246 -0.71 0.76 -32.08
CA ALA A 246 -1.89 0.05 -32.59
C ALA A 246 -1.73 -1.47 -32.50
N CYS A 247 -0.54 -2.01 -32.82
CA CYS A 247 -0.22 -3.42 -32.64
C CYS A 247 -0.30 -3.83 -31.16
N LEU A 248 0.20 -3.02 -30.22
CA LEU A 248 0.06 -3.28 -28.79
C LEU A 248 -1.41 -3.34 -28.32
N ALA A 249 -2.32 -2.65 -29.00
CA ALA A 249 -3.74 -2.60 -28.67
C ALA A 249 -4.57 -3.77 -29.24
N ILE A 250 -4.00 -4.63 -30.09
CA ILE A 250 -4.73 -5.78 -30.65
C ILE A 250 -5.06 -6.78 -29.53
N PRO A 251 -6.32 -7.18 -29.34
CA PRO A 251 -6.70 -8.25 -28.43
C PRO A 251 -6.34 -9.62 -29.03
N LEU A 252 -5.61 -10.44 -28.28
CA LEU A 252 -5.33 -11.84 -28.57
C LEU A 252 -5.95 -12.74 -27.48
N PRO A 253 -6.40 -13.96 -27.82
CA PRO A 253 -6.84 -14.93 -26.80
C PRO A 253 -5.68 -15.31 -25.87
N TYR A 254 -5.94 -15.34 -24.56
CA TYR A 254 -4.95 -15.73 -23.55
C TYR A 254 -5.29 -17.12 -22.99
N TRP A 255 -4.36 -18.07 -23.16
CA TRP A 255 -4.51 -19.47 -22.73
C TRP A 255 -3.46 -19.88 -21.68
N PRO A 256 -3.60 -19.45 -20.40
CA PRO A 256 -2.69 -19.88 -19.35
C PRO A 256 -2.68 -21.42 -19.28
N SER A 257 -1.47 -21.97 -19.25
CA SER A 257 -1.26 -23.42 -19.05
C SER A 257 -0.84 -23.62 -17.60
N ARG A 258 -1.61 -24.42 -16.86
CA ARG A 258 -1.38 -24.72 -15.45
C ARG A 258 -1.31 -26.22 -15.22
N GLU A 259 -0.63 -26.61 -14.16
CA GLU A 259 -0.60 -27.99 -13.71
C GLU A 259 -1.95 -28.39 -13.12
N CYS A 260 -2.32 -29.65 -13.32
CA CYS A 260 -3.56 -30.19 -12.79
C CYS A 260 -3.37 -31.63 -12.29
N THR A 261 -4.16 -31.99 -11.29
CA THR A 261 -4.25 -33.31 -10.68
C THR A 261 -5.64 -33.89 -10.86
N VAL A 262 -5.71 -35.18 -11.17
CA VAL A 262 -6.96 -35.91 -11.30
C VAL A 262 -7.33 -36.49 -9.93
N GLU A 263 -8.42 -35.99 -9.36
CA GLU A 263 -9.09 -36.49 -8.16
C GLU A 263 -10.36 -37.29 -8.56
N PRO A 264 -10.91 -38.16 -7.70
CA PRO A 264 -12.25 -38.70 -7.91
C PRO A 264 -13.31 -37.66 -7.53
N ALA A 265 -14.44 -37.63 -8.23
CA ALA A 265 -15.50 -36.63 -7.99
C ALA A 265 -16.20 -36.76 -6.61
N SER A 266 -16.03 -37.90 -5.94
CA SER A 266 -16.37 -38.08 -4.52
C SER A 266 -15.41 -39.07 -3.88
N LYS A 267 -15.27 -39.01 -2.55
CA LYS A 267 -14.46 -39.95 -1.76
C LYS A 267 -15.37 -40.56 -0.70
N SER A 268 -15.38 -41.89 -0.61
CA SER A 268 -16.17 -42.62 0.38
C SER A 268 -15.25 -43.32 1.37
N PHE A 269 -15.45 -43.04 2.65
CA PHE A 269 -14.61 -43.56 3.73
C PHE A 269 -15.36 -44.63 4.52
N VAL A 270 -14.70 -45.76 4.78
CA VAL A 270 -15.20 -46.82 5.65
C VAL A 270 -14.38 -46.81 6.93
N ALA A 271 -15.04 -46.50 8.04
CA ALA A 271 -14.44 -46.41 9.36
C ALA A 271 -14.92 -47.55 10.27
N SER A 272 -14.13 -47.89 11.29
CA SER A 272 -14.51 -48.93 12.26
C SER A 272 -15.75 -48.52 13.06
N PRO A 273 -16.83 -49.33 13.10
CA PRO A 273 -18.05 -48.99 13.82
C PRO A 273 -17.96 -49.25 15.34
N ILE A 274 -17.00 -50.08 15.78
CA ILE A 274 -16.72 -50.41 17.18
C ILE A 274 -15.21 -50.49 17.43
N ASP A 275 -14.81 -50.59 18.70
CA ASP A 275 -13.45 -50.94 19.09
C ASP A 275 -13.24 -52.46 18.93
N GLY A 276 -12.08 -52.89 18.41
CA GLY A 276 -11.83 -54.30 18.13
C GLY A 276 -10.45 -54.56 17.55
N ARG A 277 -10.31 -55.70 16.85
CA ARG A 277 -9.10 -56.06 16.10
C ARG A 277 -9.50 -56.50 14.70
N ILE A 278 -8.65 -56.27 13.70
CA ILE A 278 -8.87 -56.79 12.35
C ILE A 278 -8.60 -58.30 12.37
N GLN A 279 -9.56 -59.11 11.92
CA GLN A 279 -9.49 -60.57 11.87
C GLN A 279 -9.02 -61.07 10.49
N ASP A 280 -9.52 -60.45 9.41
CA ASP A 280 -9.20 -60.79 8.02
C ASP A 280 -9.47 -59.59 7.09
N VAL A 281 -8.69 -59.46 6.02
CA VAL A 281 -8.75 -58.36 5.04
C VAL A 281 -8.85 -58.93 3.62
N ALA A 282 -10.03 -58.78 3.01
CA ALA A 282 -10.37 -59.41 1.74
C ALA A 282 -9.86 -58.64 0.49
N VAL A 283 -9.37 -57.41 0.67
CA VAL A 283 -9.11 -56.44 -0.43
C VAL A 283 -7.84 -55.62 -0.20
N ARG A 284 -7.26 -55.08 -1.27
CA ARG A 284 -6.04 -54.26 -1.23
C ARG A 284 -6.21 -52.94 -1.98
N PRO A 285 -5.38 -51.91 -1.69
CA PRO A 285 -5.31 -50.71 -2.51
C PRO A 285 -5.03 -51.05 -3.98
N GLY A 286 -5.86 -50.51 -4.87
CA GLY A 286 -5.87 -50.82 -6.30
C GLY A 286 -6.93 -51.85 -6.74
N ASP A 287 -7.56 -52.58 -5.81
CA ASP A 287 -8.66 -53.49 -6.15
C ASP A 287 -9.96 -52.72 -6.42
N VAL A 288 -10.75 -53.23 -7.38
CA VAL A 288 -12.07 -52.69 -7.72
C VAL A 288 -13.14 -53.45 -6.94
N VAL A 289 -13.96 -52.72 -6.19
CA VAL A 289 -15.03 -53.23 -5.33
C VAL A 289 -16.38 -52.68 -5.75
N ARG A 290 -17.43 -53.48 -5.52
CA ARG A 290 -18.83 -53.08 -5.70
C ARG A 290 -19.48 -52.77 -4.37
N ARG A 291 -20.57 -52.02 -4.43
CA ARG A 291 -21.42 -51.75 -3.26
C ARG A 291 -21.91 -53.05 -2.63
N GLY A 292 -21.59 -53.24 -1.35
CA GLY A 292 -21.92 -54.42 -0.56
C GLY A 292 -20.80 -55.46 -0.44
N ASP A 293 -19.73 -55.37 -1.24
CA ASP A 293 -18.58 -56.28 -1.17
C ASP A 293 -17.89 -56.18 0.19
N LEU A 294 -17.40 -57.31 0.71
CA LEU A 294 -16.68 -57.40 1.98
C LEU A 294 -15.26 -56.84 1.80
N LEU A 295 -14.86 -55.90 2.64
CA LEU A 295 -13.53 -55.29 2.66
C LEU A 295 -12.67 -55.94 3.74
N ALA A 296 -13.18 -56.02 4.96
CA ALA A 296 -12.52 -56.66 6.09
C ALA A 296 -13.55 -57.15 7.12
N ARG A 297 -13.12 -58.08 7.98
CA ARG A 297 -13.89 -58.54 9.14
C ARG A 297 -13.14 -58.17 10.42
N LEU A 298 -13.85 -57.59 11.38
CA LEU A 298 -13.38 -57.40 12.75
C LEU A 298 -13.59 -58.67 13.58
N ASP A 299 -12.76 -58.86 14.60
CA ASP A 299 -12.81 -60.01 15.51
C ASP A 299 -14.19 -60.14 16.17
N ASP A 300 -14.82 -61.29 15.95
CA ASP A 300 -16.20 -61.56 16.31
C ASP A 300 -16.37 -62.54 17.47
N GLU A 301 -15.28 -63.12 17.99
CA GLU A 301 -15.34 -63.99 19.16
C GLU A 301 -16.05 -63.34 20.36
N PRO A 302 -15.68 -62.12 20.84
CA PRO A 302 -16.27 -61.57 22.06
C PRO A 302 -17.79 -61.41 21.97
N LEU A 303 -18.29 -60.92 20.83
CA LEU A 303 -19.72 -60.72 20.60
C LEU A 303 -20.46 -62.06 20.40
N ARG A 304 -19.83 -63.08 19.82
CA ARG A 304 -20.40 -64.44 19.75
C ARG A 304 -20.54 -65.07 21.13
N TRP A 305 -19.57 -64.89 22.02
CA TRP A 305 -19.65 -65.35 23.40
C TRP A 305 -20.81 -64.67 24.14
N GLU A 306 -20.93 -63.33 24.05
CA GLU A 306 -22.05 -62.58 24.64
C GLU A 306 -23.42 -63.00 24.06
N LEU A 307 -23.52 -63.18 22.74
CA LEU A 307 -24.74 -63.66 22.09
C LEU A 307 -25.15 -65.05 22.60
N SER A 308 -24.18 -65.96 22.75
CA SER A 308 -24.46 -67.32 23.25
C SER A 308 -24.98 -67.32 24.70
N ALA A 309 -24.46 -66.42 25.54
CA ALA A 309 -24.93 -66.22 26.91
C ALA A 309 -26.34 -65.64 26.94
N ALA A 310 -26.61 -64.58 26.15
CA ALA A 310 -27.94 -63.98 26.05
C ALA A 310 -29.00 -64.97 25.52
N GLN A 311 -28.64 -65.85 24.57
CA GLN A 311 -29.51 -66.91 24.09
C GLN A 311 -29.80 -67.97 25.17
N ALA A 312 -28.84 -68.32 26.02
CA ALA A 312 -29.05 -69.21 27.16
C ALA A 312 -29.98 -68.58 28.22
N ASP A 313 -29.80 -67.30 28.52
CA ASP A 313 -30.67 -66.53 29.42
C ASP A 313 -32.09 -66.42 28.87
N TYR A 314 -32.27 -66.22 27.55
CA TYR A 314 -33.58 -66.22 26.91
C TYR A 314 -34.30 -67.57 27.06
N GLN A 315 -33.59 -68.69 26.91
CA GLN A 315 -34.15 -70.02 27.15
C GLN A 315 -34.53 -70.23 28.63
N ALA A 316 -33.74 -69.70 29.57
CA ALA A 316 -34.06 -69.73 30.99
C ALA A 316 -35.31 -68.89 31.31
N ALA A 317 -35.41 -67.67 30.78
CA ALA A 317 -36.56 -66.79 30.92
C ALA A 317 -37.83 -67.40 30.33
N SER A 318 -37.76 -68.02 29.14
CA SER A 318 -38.91 -68.73 28.56
C SER A 318 -39.38 -69.86 29.47
N LYS A 319 -38.47 -70.68 30.03
CA LYS A 319 -38.83 -71.75 30.99
C LYS A 319 -39.49 -71.20 32.26
N ARG A 320 -39.04 -70.05 32.78
CA ARG A 320 -39.68 -69.36 33.93
C ARG A 320 -41.09 -68.88 33.59
N ARG A 321 -41.28 -68.26 32.43
CA ARG A 321 -42.60 -67.84 31.93
C ARG A 321 -43.54 -69.04 31.81
N ASP A 322 -43.07 -70.13 31.24
CA ASP A 322 -43.87 -71.34 31.03
C ASP A 322 -44.26 -72.01 32.36
N ALA A 323 -43.37 -71.97 33.37
CA ALA A 323 -43.70 -72.37 34.74
C ALA A 323 -44.73 -71.44 35.40
N ALA A 324 -44.61 -70.11 35.26
CA ALA A 324 -45.56 -69.13 35.79
C ALA A 324 -46.95 -69.21 35.14
N LEU A 325 -47.00 -69.58 33.85
CA LEU A 325 -48.23 -69.93 33.14
C LEU A 325 -48.89 -71.18 33.74
N ALA A 326 -48.11 -72.22 34.05
CA ALA A 326 -48.61 -73.45 34.67
C ALA A 326 -49.15 -73.22 36.11
N THR A 327 -48.51 -72.35 36.90
CA THR A 327 -48.98 -71.99 38.26
C THR A 327 -50.11 -70.95 38.27
N ARG A 328 -50.47 -70.37 37.11
CA ARG A 328 -51.44 -69.27 36.95
C ARG A 328 -51.09 -68.00 37.75
N ALA A 329 -49.81 -67.80 38.05
CA ALA A 329 -49.32 -66.64 38.78
C ALA A 329 -49.23 -65.40 37.86
N GLY A 330 -50.37 -64.75 37.59
CA GLY A 330 -50.46 -63.68 36.57
C GLY A 330 -49.51 -62.48 36.76
N GLY A 331 -49.07 -62.21 37.99
CA GLY A 331 -48.01 -61.22 38.26
C GLY A 331 -46.63 -61.70 37.83
N GLU A 332 -46.25 -62.92 38.23
CA GLU A 332 -44.99 -63.57 37.84
C GLU A 332 -44.91 -63.81 36.32
N GLN A 333 -46.03 -64.22 35.70
CA GLN A 333 -46.15 -64.36 34.25
C GLN A 333 -45.77 -63.05 33.53
N ARG A 334 -46.34 -61.91 33.98
CA ARG A 334 -46.07 -60.61 33.36
C ARG A 334 -44.62 -60.16 33.57
N LEU A 335 -44.04 -60.43 34.74
CA LEU A 335 -42.63 -60.14 35.00
C LEU A 335 -41.70 -61.01 34.14
N ALA A 336 -41.95 -62.31 34.03
CA ALA A 336 -41.18 -63.23 33.19
C ALA A 336 -41.30 -62.90 31.69
N GLN A 337 -42.47 -62.43 31.25
CA GLN A 337 -42.68 -61.95 29.89
C GLN A 337 -41.86 -60.68 29.59
N LEU A 338 -41.84 -59.71 30.50
CA LEU A 338 -41.00 -58.50 30.38
C LEU A 338 -39.50 -58.81 30.46
N GLU A 339 -39.08 -59.78 31.28
CA GLU A 339 -37.70 -60.26 31.33
C GLU A 339 -37.28 -60.89 29.99
N GLN A 340 -38.13 -61.76 29.43
CA GLN A 340 -37.91 -62.38 28.12
C GLN A 340 -37.83 -61.35 26.99
N GLU A 341 -38.75 -60.38 26.96
CA GLU A 341 -38.79 -59.31 25.97
C GLU A 341 -37.51 -58.44 26.04
N ARG A 342 -37.08 -58.05 27.25
CA ARG A 342 -35.81 -57.35 27.47
C ARG A 342 -34.62 -58.13 26.91
N ILE A 343 -34.53 -59.44 27.16
CA ILE A 343 -33.43 -60.27 26.65
C ILE A 343 -33.50 -60.40 25.13
N SER A 344 -34.68 -60.49 24.51
CA SER A 344 -34.78 -60.52 23.04
C SER A 344 -34.25 -59.24 22.37
N LEU A 345 -34.47 -58.07 22.98
CA LEU A 345 -33.88 -56.81 22.50
C LEU A 345 -32.35 -56.78 22.68
N THR A 346 -31.81 -57.44 23.71
CA THR A 346 -30.36 -57.62 23.87
C THR A 346 -29.79 -58.53 22.79
N ILE A 347 -30.45 -59.65 22.46
CA ILE A 347 -30.06 -60.55 21.37
C ILE A 347 -30.07 -59.80 20.03
N GLU A 348 -31.15 -59.07 19.71
CA GLU A 348 -31.24 -58.29 18.47
C GLU A 348 -30.13 -57.23 18.38
N SER A 349 -29.81 -56.54 19.49
CA SER A 349 -28.69 -55.59 19.55
C SER A 349 -27.34 -56.26 19.27
N LEU A 350 -27.08 -57.44 19.85
CA LEU A 350 -25.84 -58.20 19.62
C LEU A 350 -25.73 -58.71 18.19
N GLU A 351 -26.83 -59.20 17.60
CA GLU A 351 -26.88 -59.60 16.19
C GLU A 351 -26.63 -58.42 15.24
N GLN A 352 -27.19 -57.24 15.52
CA GLN A 352 -26.89 -56.01 14.77
C GLN A 352 -25.44 -55.55 14.92
N GLN A 353 -24.81 -55.78 16.09
CA GLN A 353 -23.39 -55.46 16.28
C GLN A 353 -22.49 -56.44 15.52
N LEU A 354 -22.78 -57.75 15.54
CA LEU A 354 -22.08 -58.76 14.74
C LEU A 354 -22.15 -58.45 13.24
N GLN A 355 -23.31 -58.02 12.73
CA GLN A 355 -23.45 -57.60 11.32
C GLN A 355 -22.57 -56.38 10.96
N ARG A 356 -22.23 -55.52 11.93
CA ARG A 356 -21.35 -54.36 11.74
C ARG A 356 -19.85 -54.71 11.81
N LEU A 357 -19.48 -55.91 12.25
CA LEU A 357 -18.09 -56.39 12.19
C LEU A 357 -17.64 -56.67 10.74
N GLU A 358 -18.58 -56.94 9.84
CA GLU A 358 -18.31 -57.06 8.41
C GLU A 358 -18.31 -55.68 7.76
N LEU A 359 -17.10 -55.15 7.54
CA LEU A 359 -16.91 -53.87 6.86
C LEU A 359 -17.15 -54.07 5.37
N ARG A 360 -18.23 -53.46 4.85
CA ARG A 360 -18.65 -53.59 3.46
C ARG A 360 -18.57 -52.26 2.71
N SER A 361 -18.34 -52.31 1.41
CA SER A 361 -18.28 -51.10 0.60
C SER A 361 -19.66 -50.42 0.51
N PRO A 362 -19.77 -49.11 0.78
CA PRO A 362 -21.01 -48.35 0.59
C PRO A 362 -21.27 -47.97 -0.88
N THR A 363 -20.25 -48.00 -1.74
CA THR A 363 -20.28 -47.53 -3.13
C THR A 363 -19.43 -48.41 -4.05
N ASP A 364 -19.67 -48.35 -5.36
CA ASP A 364 -18.81 -48.97 -6.36
C ASP A 364 -17.57 -48.08 -6.60
N GLY A 365 -16.38 -48.67 -6.73
CA GLY A 365 -15.15 -47.91 -6.91
C GLY A 365 -13.84 -48.72 -6.79
N ILE A 366 -12.72 -48.01 -6.73
CA ILE A 366 -11.38 -48.55 -6.47
C ILE A 366 -10.93 -48.16 -5.06
N ILE A 367 -10.22 -49.04 -4.37
CA ILE A 367 -9.63 -48.74 -3.07
C ILE A 367 -8.37 -47.89 -3.29
N VAL A 368 -8.38 -46.67 -2.75
CA VAL A 368 -7.27 -45.72 -2.83
C VAL A 368 -6.27 -45.94 -1.69
N GLN A 369 -6.78 -46.15 -0.49
CA GLN A 369 -5.99 -46.31 0.74
C GLN A 369 -6.63 -47.35 1.67
N GLY A 370 -5.79 -48.08 2.41
CA GLY A 370 -6.19 -49.10 3.37
C GLY A 370 -5.42 -50.42 3.23
N ASP A 371 -4.08 -50.39 3.22
CA ASP A 371 -3.27 -51.62 3.24
C ASP A 371 -3.22 -52.22 4.66
N TRP A 372 -4.33 -52.80 5.09
CA TRP A 372 -4.44 -53.54 6.35
C TRP A 372 -4.00 -55.00 6.22
N PHE A 373 -3.69 -55.48 5.01
CA PHE A 373 -3.30 -56.87 4.74
C PHE A 373 -2.01 -57.27 5.47
N GLN A 374 -1.14 -56.31 5.78
CA GLN A 374 0.08 -56.52 6.58
C GLN A 374 -0.14 -56.31 8.09
N SER A 375 -1.36 -55.98 8.49
CA SER A 375 -1.75 -55.56 9.84
C SER A 375 -2.85 -56.44 10.44
N ASP A 376 -2.95 -57.71 10.02
CA ASP A 376 -3.86 -58.68 10.63
C ASP A 376 -3.63 -58.77 12.15
N GLY A 377 -4.71 -58.71 12.92
CA GLY A 377 -4.68 -58.64 14.37
C GLY A 377 -4.33 -57.26 14.95
N ALA A 378 -4.15 -56.21 14.14
CA ALA A 378 -3.99 -54.85 14.65
C ALA A 378 -5.25 -54.39 15.42
N PRO A 379 -5.08 -53.71 16.57
CA PRO A 379 -6.20 -53.07 17.26
C PRO A 379 -6.67 -51.85 16.48
N VAL A 380 -7.99 -51.65 16.43
CA VAL A 380 -8.65 -50.50 15.81
C VAL A 380 -9.69 -49.94 16.77
N SER A 381 -9.82 -48.62 16.79
CA SER A 381 -10.80 -47.90 17.59
C SER A 381 -11.99 -47.44 16.77
N ARG A 382 -13.13 -47.26 17.43
CA ARG A 382 -14.36 -46.76 16.81
C ARG A 382 -14.13 -45.38 16.20
N GLY A 383 -14.38 -45.27 14.89
CA GLY A 383 -14.16 -44.05 14.11
C GLY A 383 -12.84 -44.02 13.34
N ASP A 384 -11.93 -44.97 13.56
CA ASP A 384 -10.70 -45.07 12.77
C ASP A 384 -11.03 -45.35 11.30
N MET A 385 -10.45 -44.55 10.40
CA MET A 385 -10.66 -44.68 8.96
C MET A 385 -9.82 -45.83 8.42
N LEU A 386 -10.48 -46.88 7.93
CA LEU A 386 -9.83 -48.10 7.47
C LEU A 386 -9.66 -48.10 5.95
N PHE A 387 -10.70 -47.79 5.19
CA PHE A 387 -10.64 -47.78 3.72
C PHE A 387 -11.10 -46.44 3.13
N GLU A 388 -10.37 -45.96 2.12
CA GLU A 388 -10.82 -44.91 1.20
C GLU A 388 -11.16 -45.52 -0.15
N ILE A 389 -12.37 -45.26 -0.63
CA ILE A 389 -12.94 -45.82 -1.84
C ILE A 389 -13.33 -44.68 -2.77
N ALA A 390 -12.86 -44.74 -4.01
CA ALA A 390 -13.07 -43.72 -5.02
C ALA A 390 -13.83 -44.30 -6.23
N PRO A 391 -14.98 -43.73 -6.64
CA PRO A 391 -15.62 -44.12 -7.89
C PRO A 391 -14.73 -43.74 -9.09
N MET A 392 -14.67 -44.62 -10.08
CA MET A 392 -13.82 -44.42 -11.28
C MET A 392 -14.58 -43.84 -12.48
N GLU A 393 -15.90 -43.77 -12.43
CA GLU A 393 -16.76 -43.36 -13.56
C GLU A 393 -16.73 -41.85 -13.80
N ARG A 394 -16.61 -41.07 -12.72
CA ARG A 394 -16.58 -39.61 -12.76
C ARG A 394 -15.37 -39.09 -12.02
N MET A 395 -14.54 -38.35 -12.73
CA MET A 395 -13.30 -37.80 -12.22
C MET A 395 -13.42 -36.29 -12.14
N GLN A 396 -12.76 -35.70 -11.16
CA GLN A 396 -12.66 -34.26 -11.00
C GLN A 396 -11.22 -33.86 -11.28
N ILE A 397 -11.02 -32.85 -12.12
CA ILE A 397 -9.68 -32.34 -12.42
C ILE A 397 -9.50 -31.05 -11.61
N GLU A 398 -8.60 -31.11 -10.64
CA GLU A 398 -8.15 -29.96 -9.85
C GLU A 398 -7.01 -29.27 -10.61
N ILE A 399 -7.23 -28.04 -11.07
CA ILE A 399 -6.23 -27.18 -11.70
C ILE A 399 -5.71 -26.19 -10.67
N HIS A 400 -4.38 -26.07 -10.57
CA HIS A 400 -3.74 -25.09 -9.68
C HIS A 400 -3.64 -23.71 -10.36
N LEU A 401 -4.55 -22.80 -10.03
CA LEU A 401 -4.53 -21.41 -10.51
C LEU A 401 -3.68 -20.53 -9.60
N SER A 402 -2.81 -19.67 -10.13
CA SER A 402 -2.15 -18.65 -9.31
C SER A 402 -3.06 -17.44 -9.08
N THR A 403 -2.76 -16.63 -8.06
CA THR A 403 -3.50 -15.39 -7.75
C THR A 403 -3.64 -14.43 -8.95
N ASP A 404 -2.66 -14.39 -9.86
CA ASP A 404 -2.69 -13.55 -11.07
C ASP A 404 -3.69 -14.04 -12.14
N ASP A 405 -3.97 -15.35 -12.18
CA ASP A 405 -4.96 -15.95 -13.09
C ASP A 405 -6.38 -15.95 -12.49
N LEU A 406 -6.51 -16.07 -11.15
CA LEU A 406 -7.79 -16.00 -10.44
C LEU A 406 -8.56 -14.69 -10.74
N ALA A 407 -7.86 -13.60 -11.02
CA ALA A 407 -8.46 -12.32 -11.39
C ALA A 407 -8.98 -12.24 -12.85
N ARG A 408 -8.95 -13.36 -13.60
CA ARG A 408 -9.17 -13.42 -15.07
C ARG A 408 -9.97 -14.62 -15.54
N ILE A 409 -10.23 -15.59 -14.67
CA ILE A 409 -10.89 -16.85 -14.97
C ILE A 409 -12.14 -16.90 -14.13
N ASP A 410 -13.28 -17.05 -14.78
CA ASP A 410 -14.58 -17.13 -14.15
C ASP A 410 -15.15 -18.56 -14.22
N VAL A 411 -16.11 -18.86 -13.35
CA VAL A 411 -16.85 -20.13 -13.40
C VAL A 411 -17.65 -20.19 -14.70
N GLY A 412 -17.50 -21.28 -15.46
CA GLY A 412 -18.05 -21.44 -16.81
C GLY A 412 -17.04 -21.28 -17.95
N ASP A 413 -15.80 -20.85 -17.70
CA ASP A 413 -14.74 -20.84 -18.73
C ASP A 413 -14.38 -22.28 -19.17
N THR A 414 -14.18 -22.49 -20.47
CA THR A 414 -13.82 -23.81 -20.99
C THR A 414 -12.33 -24.12 -20.74
N ALA A 415 -12.07 -25.30 -20.18
CA ALA A 415 -10.72 -25.79 -19.94
C ALA A 415 -10.44 -27.07 -20.74
N THR A 416 -9.31 -27.10 -21.45
CA THR A 416 -8.81 -28.29 -22.15
C THR A 416 -7.64 -28.90 -21.38
N VAL A 417 -7.82 -30.12 -20.89
CA VAL A 417 -6.86 -30.87 -20.09
C VAL A 417 -6.18 -31.96 -20.91
N ARG A 418 -4.86 -32.11 -20.70
CA ARG A 418 -4.07 -33.24 -21.21
C ARG A 418 -3.29 -33.86 -20.05
N VAL A 419 -3.55 -35.13 -19.78
CA VAL A 419 -2.92 -35.91 -18.70
C VAL A 419 -1.64 -36.57 -19.23
N ASP A 420 -0.57 -36.57 -18.44
CA ASP A 420 0.76 -37.01 -18.90
C ASP A 420 0.81 -38.52 -19.19
N ALA A 421 0.00 -39.30 -18.47
CA ALA A 421 -0.18 -40.74 -18.69
C ALA A 421 -0.90 -41.08 -20.03
N ALA A 422 -1.57 -40.11 -20.66
CA ALA A 422 -2.37 -40.31 -21.87
C ALA A 422 -2.14 -39.19 -22.90
N PRO A 423 -0.92 -39.09 -23.49
CA PRO A 423 -0.49 -37.89 -24.23
C PRO A 423 -1.28 -37.59 -25.53
N GLY A 424 -2.03 -38.57 -26.05
CA GLY A 424 -2.91 -38.40 -27.22
C GLY A 424 -4.37 -38.03 -26.89
N ALA A 425 -4.81 -38.22 -25.64
CA ALA A 425 -6.16 -37.90 -25.20
C ALA A 425 -6.26 -36.44 -24.74
N LYS A 426 -7.43 -35.84 -24.94
CA LYS A 426 -7.76 -34.49 -24.48
C LYS A 426 -9.17 -34.52 -23.92
N TRP A 427 -9.35 -33.93 -22.74
CA TRP A 427 -10.65 -33.73 -22.13
C TRP A 427 -10.95 -32.24 -22.14
N SER A 428 -12.15 -31.87 -22.57
CA SER A 428 -12.59 -30.47 -22.58
C SER A 428 -13.92 -30.39 -21.87
N ALA A 429 -13.98 -29.55 -20.84
CA ALA A 429 -15.19 -29.30 -20.06
C ALA A 429 -15.09 -27.92 -19.40
N ASP A 430 -16.23 -27.39 -18.98
CA ASP A 430 -16.34 -26.04 -18.44
C ASP A 430 -16.06 -26.02 -16.93
N LEU A 431 -15.47 -24.92 -16.46
CA LEU A 431 -15.06 -24.76 -15.08
C LEU A 431 -16.29 -24.76 -14.16
N THR A 432 -16.42 -25.80 -13.32
CA THR A 432 -17.61 -26.03 -12.48
C THR A 432 -17.54 -25.24 -11.17
N ARG A 433 -16.34 -25.12 -10.59
CA ARG A 433 -16.13 -24.45 -9.29
C ARG A 433 -14.70 -23.92 -9.16
N ILE A 434 -14.51 -22.89 -8.35
CA ILE A 434 -13.19 -22.46 -7.84
C ILE A 434 -13.28 -22.45 -6.31
N ASP A 435 -12.34 -23.11 -5.62
CA ASP A 435 -12.25 -23.05 -4.17
C ASP A 435 -11.67 -21.69 -3.74
N PRO A 436 -12.37 -20.90 -2.89
CA PRO A 436 -11.84 -19.66 -2.34
C PRO A 436 -10.64 -19.85 -1.39
N ARG A 437 -10.31 -21.08 -0.99
CA ARG A 437 -9.17 -21.40 -0.11
C ARG A 437 -7.91 -21.64 -0.91
N GLY A 438 -6.99 -20.68 -0.86
CA GLY A 438 -5.63 -20.86 -1.39
C GLY A 438 -4.84 -21.90 -0.58
N LYS A 439 -4.21 -22.85 -1.28
CA LYS A 439 -3.18 -23.76 -0.77
C LYS A 439 -1.80 -23.14 -1.06
N VAL A 440 -0.79 -23.41 -0.23
CA VAL A 440 0.60 -23.00 -0.52
C VAL A 440 1.33 -24.18 -1.15
N ILE A 441 1.70 -24.05 -2.43
CA ILE A 441 2.48 -25.06 -3.18
C ILE A 441 3.72 -24.36 -3.73
N ASP A 442 4.90 -24.96 -3.52
CA ASP A 442 6.20 -24.42 -3.94
C ASP A 442 6.47 -22.95 -3.55
N SER A 443 5.94 -22.54 -2.39
CA SER A 443 5.94 -21.16 -1.85
C SER A 443 5.08 -20.14 -2.61
N GLU A 444 4.28 -20.56 -3.59
CA GLU A 444 3.22 -19.76 -4.21
C GLU A 444 1.86 -20.11 -3.62
N VAL A 445 0.95 -19.12 -3.56
CA VAL A 445 -0.45 -19.35 -3.20
C VAL A 445 -1.20 -19.72 -4.47
N VAL A 446 -1.77 -20.94 -4.47
CA VAL A 446 -2.57 -21.48 -5.58
C VAL A 446 -3.98 -21.80 -5.13
N PHE A 447 -4.95 -21.56 -6.01
CA PHE A 447 -6.36 -21.83 -5.80
C PHE A 447 -6.77 -23.04 -6.64
N ALA A 448 -7.59 -23.91 -6.05
CA ALA A 448 -8.09 -25.11 -6.70
C ALA A 448 -9.27 -24.76 -7.61
N ALA A 449 -9.14 -24.96 -8.92
CA ALA A 449 -10.24 -24.83 -9.86
C ALA A 449 -10.65 -26.20 -10.40
N GLU A 450 -11.95 -26.47 -10.44
CA GLU A 450 -12.50 -27.83 -10.55
C GLU A 450 -13.36 -28.00 -11.80
N ILE A 451 -13.16 -29.13 -12.48
CA ILE A 451 -13.92 -29.54 -13.67
C ILE A 451 -14.31 -31.00 -13.51
N GLU A 452 -15.58 -31.33 -13.75
CA GLU A 452 -16.06 -32.72 -13.79
C GLU A 452 -15.85 -33.33 -15.20
N VAL A 453 -15.31 -34.56 -15.26
CA VAL A 453 -14.99 -35.27 -16.50
C VAL A 453 -15.48 -36.72 -16.41
N ASP A 454 -16.23 -37.13 -17.44
CA ASP A 454 -16.66 -38.52 -17.64
C ASP A 454 -15.46 -39.42 -17.97
N ASN A 455 -15.32 -40.51 -17.21
CA ASN A 455 -14.26 -41.51 -17.34
C ASN A 455 -14.83 -42.93 -17.55
N SER A 456 -15.92 -43.03 -18.31
CA SER A 456 -16.51 -44.29 -18.80
C SER A 456 -15.51 -45.22 -19.51
N ALA A 457 -14.43 -44.68 -20.08
CA ALA A 457 -13.34 -45.47 -20.68
C ALA A 457 -12.27 -45.95 -19.68
N HIS A 458 -12.39 -45.59 -18.39
CA HIS A 458 -11.46 -45.90 -17.29
C HIS A 458 -9.97 -45.61 -17.58
N GLN A 459 -9.70 -44.58 -18.39
CA GLN A 459 -8.35 -44.16 -18.77
C GLN A 459 -7.70 -43.28 -17.69
N LEU A 460 -8.51 -42.45 -17.04
CA LEU A 460 -8.08 -41.61 -15.91
C LEU A 460 -8.07 -42.45 -14.63
N ARG A 461 -7.07 -42.21 -13.78
CA ARG A 461 -6.98 -42.78 -12.42
C ARG A 461 -6.72 -41.65 -11.40
N PRO A 462 -7.15 -41.81 -10.13
CA PRO A 462 -6.81 -40.85 -9.08
C PRO A 462 -5.30 -40.63 -8.97
N GLY A 463 -4.88 -39.40 -8.68
CA GLY A 463 -3.48 -39.02 -8.50
C GLY A 463 -2.68 -38.80 -9.80
N MET A 464 -3.27 -39.01 -10.99
CA MET A 464 -2.62 -38.65 -12.25
C MET A 464 -2.39 -37.14 -12.36
N ARG A 465 -1.26 -36.73 -12.96
CA ARG A 465 -0.92 -35.33 -13.24
C ARG A 465 -1.02 -35.01 -14.71
N GLY A 466 -1.18 -33.73 -15.01
CA GLY A 466 -1.24 -33.22 -16.37
C GLY A 466 -1.14 -31.71 -16.45
N THR A 467 -1.46 -31.22 -17.64
CA THR A 467 -1.47 -29.79 -17.98
C THR A 467 -2.85 -29.39 -18.51
N ALA A 468 -3.44 -28.37 -17.90
CA ALA A 468 -4.69 -27.77 -18.31
C ALA A 468 -4.45 -26.42 -18.98
N ARG A 469 -5.17 -26.15 -20.08
CA ARG A 469 -5.25 -24.83 -20.72
C ARG A 469 -6.63 -24.25 -20.49
N LEU A 470 -6.70 -23.06 -19.90
CA LEU A 470 -7.96 -22.37 -19.64
C LEU A 470 -8.19 -21.28 -20.68
N SER A 471 -9.45 -21.00 -21.04
CA SER A 471 -9.80 -19.90 -21.95
C SER A 471 -9.96 -18.56 -21.21
N ALA A 472 -8.84 -17.98 -20.73
CA ALA A 472 -8.84 -16.74 -19.93
C ALA A 472 -9.05 -15.45 -20.78
N GLY A 473 -10.14 -15.42 -21.55
CA GLY A 473 -10.59 -14.28 -22.34
C GLY A 473 -9.61 -13.81 -23.42
N SER A 474 -9.75 -12.53 -23.81
CA SER A 474 -8.83 -11.83 -24.72
C SER A 474 -8.08 -10.73 -24.00
N GLN A 475 -6.77 -10.61 -24.25
CA GLN A 475 -5.87 -9.64 -23.63
C GLN A 475 -5.09 -8.88 -24.72
N THR A 476 -4.73 -7.62 -24.46
CA THR A 476 -3.95 -6.82 -25.43
C THR A 476 -2.49 -7.29 -25.50
N ILE A 477 -1.88 -7.22 -26.69
CA ILE A 477 -0.46 -7.57 -26.88
C ILE A 477 0.47 -6.77 -25.95
N GLY A 478 0.16 -5.50 -25.73
CA GLY A 478 0.87 -4.64 -24.78
C GLY A 478 0.81 -5.17 -23.35
N TRP A 479 -0.37 -5.62 -22.90
CA TRP A 479 -0.48 -6.28 -21.59
C TRP A 479 0.31 -7.60 -21.56
N LEU A 480 0.16 -8.46 -22.59
CA LEU A 480 0.85 -9.76 -22.66
C LEU A 480 2.37 -9.63 -22.51
N LEU A 481 2.99 -8.63 -23.16
CA LEU A 481 4.44 -8.39 -23.10
C LEU A 481 4.89 -7.70 -21.80
N PHE A 482 4.14 -6.71 -21.31
CA PHE A 482 4.62 -5.84 -20.23
C PHE A 482 4.12 -6.21 -18.83
N HIS A 483 3.07 -7.03 -18.66
CA HIS A 483 2.50 -7.30 -17.32
C HIS A 483 3.50 -7.94 -16.34
N ARG A 484 4.23 -8.98 -16.76
CA ARG A 484 5.22 -9.65 -15.88
C ARG A 484 6.33 -8.69 -15.41
N PRO A 485 7.05 -7.98 -16.31
CA PRO A 485 8.07 -7.03 -15.88
C PRO A 485 7.49 -5.83 -15.14
N SER A 486 6.28 -5.34 -15.47
CA SER A 486 5.66 -4.24 -14.72
C SER A 486 5.25 -4.66 -13.31
N GLN A 487 4.66 -5.85 -13.13
CA GLN A 487 4.31 -6.39 -11.81
C GLN A 487 5.56 -6.65 -10.97
N TRP A 488 6.63 -7.19 -11.56
CA TRP A 488 7.92 -7.35 -10.87
C TRP A 488 8.51 -6.00 -10.44
N LEU A 489 8.49 -5.00 -11.33
CA LEU A 489 9.00 -3.66 -11.05
C LEU A 489 8.17 -2.97 -9.96
N MET A 490 6.83 -3.05 -10.01
CA MET A 490 5.96 -2.50 -8.97
C MET A 490 6.16 -3.21 -7.63
N LYS A 491 6.27 -4.54 -7.60
CA LYS A 491 6.61 -5.29 -6.36
C LYS A 491 7.97 -4.88 -5.77
N LYS A 492 8.91 -4.40 -6.59
CA LYS A 492 10.23 -3.89 -6.16
C LYS A 492 10.28 -2.40 -5.81
N LEU A 493 9.35 -1.58 -6.33
CA LEU A 493 9.29 -0.13 -6.10
C LEU A 493 8.26 0.28 -5.04
N ALA A 494 7.32 -0.60 -4.70
CA ALA A 494 6.26 -0.37 -3.72
C ALA A 494 6.62 -0.88 -2.30
N TRP A 495 7.91 -0.95 -1.99
CA TRP A 495 8.48 -1.32 -0.69
C TRP A 495 9.69 -0.43 -0.37
#